data_AF-A0A7C6DFD2-F1
#
_entry.id   AF-A0A7C6DFD2-F1
#
_cell.length_a   1.000
_cell.length_b   1.000
_cell.length_c   1.000
_cell.angle_alpha   90.00
_cell.angle_beta   90.00
_cell.angle_gamma   90.00
#
_symmetry.space_group_name_H-M   'P 1'
#
loop_
_entity.id
_entity.type
_entity.pdbx_description
1 polymer ?
#
loop_
_entity_poly.entity_id
_entity_poly.type
_entity_poly.pdbx_seq_one_letter_code
_entity_poly.pdbx_strand_id
1 'polypeptide(L)'
;MMNKRIKIIVATHKVVEAIDKKIDNAYQKIMVGAYNKDVPEGYLSDHFKGGISHKNPNFCELTGQYYLYKMDDSDIKGLVHYRRIFSNNLLPFIRLKAINRKQILKYLKNYDIILPKHISLAPETVEENYANNHHKKDYELLREVFKDKFSDYLVAFEKVSCGYNTYLANMLIAPKEIFDAYSKWLFDVLFELEKRTDISSYDTYQARIYGFLSERLLLVWLTKHPLKVKEVTVLNTEQKQFPVFMDKIKRKLKGWFRK
;
A
#
# COMPACT_ATOMS: atom_id res chain seq x y z
N MET A 1 -14.07 -10.85 -20.95
CA MET A 1 -13.75 -10.32 -19.59
C MET A 1 -13.64 -11.39 -18.49
N MET A 2 -14.31 -12.55 -18.56
CA MET A 2 -14.18 -13.60 -17.53
C MET A 2 -12.81 -14.31 -17.49
N ASN A 3 -12.01 -14.21 -18.56
CA ASN A 3 -10.73 -14.92 -18.71
C ASN A 3 -9.49 -14.16 -18.20
N LYS A 4 -9.63 -12.94 -17.64
CA LYS A 4 -8.45 -12.19 -17.14
C LYS A 4 -7.79 -12.92 -15.97
N ARG A 5 -6.50 -13.19 -16.02
CA ARG A 5 -5.72 -13.65 -14.87
C ARG A 5 -5.64 -12.52 -13.85
N ILE A 6 -6.03 -12.80 -12.60
CA ILE A 6 -5.99 -11.83 -11.51
C ILE A 6 -5.14 -12.44 -10.42
N LYS A 7 -4.12 -11.71 -9.96
CA LYS A 7 -3.33 -12.08 -8.80
C LYS A 7 -3.18 -10.91 -7.86
N ILE A 8 -3.85 -11.00 -6.72
CA ILE A 8 -3.73 -10.05 -5.62
C ILE A 8 -2.98 -10.74 -4.51
N ILE A 9 -1.75 -10.30 -4.26
CA ILE A 9 -0.97 -10.87 -3.18
C ILE A 9 -1.47 -10.33 -1.83
N VAL A 10 -1.59 -11.24 -0.87
CA VAL A 10 -1.84 -10.92 0.54
C VAL A 10 -0.51 -11.02 1.26
N ALA A 11 0.12 -9.87 1.54
CA ALA A 11 1.38 -9.83 2.24
C ALA A 11 1.24 -10.32 3.69
N THR A 12 2.07 -11.29 4.05
CA THR A 12 2.11 -11.95 5.37
C THR A 12 3.56 -12.07 5.87
N HIS A 13 3.78 -11.99 7.18
CA HIS A 13 5.08 -12.27 7.81
C HIS A 13 5.00 -13.45 8.82
N LYS A 14 3.84 -14.12 8.83
CA LYS A 14 3.50 -15.27 9.68
C LYS A 14 2.36 -16.03 9.01
N VAL A 15 2.10 -17.25 9.46
CA VAL A 15 0.94 -18.02 9.00
C VAL A 15 -0.36 -17.34 9.46
N VAL A 16 -1.31 -17.16 8.53
CA VAL A 16 -2.60 -16.51 8.78
C VAL A 16 -3.71 -17.29 8.07
N GLU A 17 -4.39 -18.18 8.79
CA GLU A 17 -5.51 -18.97 8.26
C GLU A 17 -6.82 -18.17 8.23
N ALA A 18 -6.97 -17.20 9.14
CA ALA A 18 -8.19 -16.40 9.27
C ALA A 18 -8.51 -15.55 8.02
N ILE A 19 -7.58 -15.43 7.08
CA ILE A 19 -7.77 -14.73 5.81
C ILE A 19 -8.46 -15.61 4.76
N ASP A 20 -8.30 -16.93 4.83
CA ASP A 20 -8.76 -17.86 3.79
C ASP A 20 -10.29 -17.84 3.64
N LYS A 21 -11.01 -17.64 4.74
CA LYS A 21 -12.48 -17.48 4.75
C LYS A 21 -12.96 -16.13 4.20
N LYS A 22 -12.05 -15.17 3.97
CA LYS A 22 -12.35 -13.77 3.62
C LYS A 22 -12.02 -13.44 2.17
N ILE A 23 -11.15 -14.22 1.53
CA ILE A 23 -10.69 -14.01 0.15
C ILE A 23 -11.27 -15.08 -0.79
N ASP A 24 -11.21 -14.83 -2.10
CA ASP A 24 -11.53 -15.81 -3.14
C ASP A 24 -10.28 -16.12 -3.99
N ASN A 25 -10.48 -16.84 -5.09
CA ASN A 25 -9.40 -17.28 -5.98
C ASN A 25 -8.68 -16.16 -6.75
N ALA A 26 -9.05 -14.88 -6.57
CA ALA A 26 -8.24 -13.77 -7.08
C ALA A 26 -7.03 -13.46 -6.18
N TYR A 27 -6.98 -14.03 -4.98
CA TYR A 27 -5.99 -13.71 -3.96
C TYR A 27 -5.03 -14.88 -3.73
N GLN A 28 -3.78 -14.54 -3.42
CA GLN A 28 -2.74 -15.50 -3.12
C GLN A 28 -1.91 -15.00 -1.94
N LYS A 29 -1.74 -15.81 -0.90
CA LYS A 29 -0.89 -15.46 0.24
C LYS A 29 0.58 -15.46 -0.19
N ILE A 30 1.35 -14.48 0.27
CA ILE A 30 2.80 -14.41 0.07
C ILE A 30 3.48 -14.20 1.42
N MET A 31 4.52 -14.97 1.69
CA MET A 31 5.44 -14.72 2.80
C MET A 31 6.46 -13.68 2.34
N VAL A 32 6.39 -12.48 2.93
CA VAL A 32 7.35 -11.41 2.65
C VAL A 32 8.55 -11.49 3.59
N GLY A 33 9.71 -11.06 3.11
CA GLY A 33 10.97 -11.24 3.82
C GLY A 33 11.32 -12.71 4.02
N ALA A 34 11.01 -13.55 3.03
CA ALA A 34 11.26 -14.99 3.03
C ALA A 34 12.73 -15.37 2.75
N TYR A 35 13.63 -14.41 2.54
CA TYR A 35 15.07 -14.67 2.39
C TYR A 35 15.59 -15.48 3.58
N ASN A 36 16.14 -16.66 3.31
CA ASN A 36 16.61 -17.63 4.30
C ASN A 36 15.54 -18.06 5.32
N LYS A 37 14.26 -18.13 4.92
CA LYS A 37 13.16 -18.63 5.75
C LYS A 37 12.40 -19.72 5.04
N ASP A 38 11.85 -20.64 5.83
CA ASP A 38 10.90 -21.62 5.34
C ASP A 38 9.58 -20.93 4.95
N VAL A 39 9.06 -21.32 3.79
CA VAL A 39 7.80 -20.77 3.26
C VAL A 39 6.70 -21.81 3.52
N PRO A 40 5.63 -21.44 4.25
CA PRO A 40 4.55 -22.37 4.52
C PRO A 40 3.89 -22.89 3.23
N GLU A 41 3.39 -24.12 3.27
CA GLU A 41 2.69 -24.72 2.14
C GLU A 41 1.52 -23.82 1.66
N GLY A 42 1.41 -23.66 0.35
CA GLY A 42 0.39 -22.81 -0.27
C GLY A 42 0.66 -21.30 -0.22
N TYR A 43 1.80 -20.86 0.33
CA TYR A 43 2.24 -19.46 0.26
C TYR A 43 3.24 -19.27 -0.89
N LEU A 44 3.17 -18.12 -1.53
CA LEU A 44 4.27 -17.65 -2.38
C LEU A 44 5.44 -17.18 -1.51
N SER A 45 6.64 -17.23 -2.09
CA SER A 45 7.83 -16.57 -1.56
C SER A 45 8.10 -15.29 -2.33
N ASP A 46 8.47 -14.21 -1.65
CA ASP A 46 9.02 -13.03 -2.29
C ASP A 46 10.52 -13.16 -2.61
N HIS A 47 11.14 -14.29 -2.27
CA HIS A 47 12.55 -14.57 -2.57
C HIS A 47 12.72 -15.17 -3.97
N PHE A 48 13.55 -14.51 -4.78
CA PHE A 48 13.99 -14.96 -6.09
C PHE A 48 15.35 -14.30 -6.45
N LYS A 49 16.04 -14.81 -7.47
CA LYS A 49 17.31 -14.24 -7.93
C LYS A 49 17.11 -12.80 -8.44
N GLY A 50 17.84 -11.84 -7.89
CA GLY A 50 17.66 -10.41 -8.18
C GLY A 50 16.50 -9.75 -7.44
N GLY A 51 15.83 -10.48 -6.54
CA GLY A 51 14.78 -9.94 -5.67
C GLY A 51 15.32 -9.19 -4.46
N ILE A 52 14.41 -8.52 -3.74
CA ILE A 52 14.73 -7.67 -2.58
C ILE A 52 14.18 -8.21 -1.26
N SER A 53 13.87 -9.51 -1.18
CA SER A 53 13.30 -10.13 0.03
C SER A 53 14.13 -9.86 1.30
N HIS A 54 15.47 -9.89 1.20
CA HIS A 54 16.37 -9.56 2.31
C HIS A 54 16.24 -8.12 2.81
N LYS A 55 15.67 -7.21 2.01
CA LYS A 55 15.41 -5.80 2.38
C LYS A 55 14.07 -5.59 3.09
N ASN A 56 13.31 -6.66 3.34
CA ASN A 56 12.01 -6.59 4.02
C ASN A 56 12.01 -5.84 5.37
N PRO A 57 13.06 -5.90 6.21
CA PRO A 57 13.11 -5.08 7.43
C PRO A 57 12.93 -3.58 7.17
N ASN A 58 13.30 -3.08 5.98
CA ASN A 58 13.28 -1.66 5.65
C ASN A 58 12.17 -1.32 4.63
N PHE A 59 11.88 -2.24 3.70
CA PHE A 59 10.90 -2.11 2.62
C PHE A 59 9.53 -2.71 2.96
N CYS A 60 9.41 -3.46 4.03
CA CYS A 60 8.16 -4.09 4.49
C CYS A 60 7.45 -4.85 3.35
N GLU A 61 6.12 -4.71 3.24
CA GLU A 61 5.29 -5.38 2.23
C GLU A 61 5.66 -5.03 0.77
N LEU A 62 6.46 -3.97 0.52
CA LEU A 62 6.91 -3.62 -0.83
C LEU A 62 7.78 -4.71 -1.45
N THR A 63 8.44 -5.53 -0.65
CA THR A 63 9.17 -6.72 -1.14
C THR A 63 8.24 -7.68 -1.90
N GLY A 64 6.99 -7.84 -1.44
CA GLY A 64 5.95 -8.57 -2.16
C GLY A 64 5.50 -7.84 -3.43
N GLN A 65 5.34 -6.51 -3.41
CA GLN A 65 5.03 -5.73 -4.61
C GLN A 65 6.14 -5.88 -5.68
N TYR A 66 7.41 -5.86 -5.27
CA TYR A 66 8.55 -6.06 -6.16
C TYR A 66 8.53 -7.46 -6.79
N TYR A 67 8.24 -8.49 -5.99
CA TYR A 67 8.04 -9.84 -6.50
C TYR A 67 6.92 -9.88 -7.56
N LEU A 68 5.74 -9.34 -7.26
CA LEU A 68 4.61 -9.38 -8.19
C LEU A 68 4.88 -8.57 -9.48
N TYR A 69 5.63 -7.48 -9.36
CA TYR A 69 6.10 -6.69 -10.50
C TYR A 69 7.07 -7.49 -11.39
N LYS A 70 8.06 -8.17 -10.82
CA LYS A 70 9.12 -8.85 -11.58
C LYS A 70 8.78 -10.26 -12.04
N MET A 71 7.99 -11.00 -11.27
CA MET A 71 7.85 -12.45 -11.42
C MET A 71 6.47 -12.90 -11.92
N ASP A 72 5.50 -11.98 -12.02
CA ASP A 72 4.13 -12.33 -12.41
C ASP A 72 3.65 -11.56 -13.63
N ASP A 73 2.79 -12.21 -14.42
CA ASP A 73 2.28 -11.70 -15.69
C ASP A 73 0.74 -11.63 -15.72
N SER A 74 0.08 -11.64 -14.56
CA SER A 74 -1.38 -11.53 -14.49
C SER A 74 -1.88 -10.20 -15.07
N ASP A 75 -3.02 -10.23 -15.77
CA ASP A 75 -3.64 -9.05 -16.39
C ASP A 75 -4.04 -7.98 -15.37
N ILE A 76 -4.36 -8.40 -14.15
CA ILE A 76 -4.66 -7.52 -13.01
C ILE A 76 -3.81 -7.98 -11.84
N LYS A 77 -3.09 -7.03 -11.27
CA LYS A 77 -2.17 -7.23 -10.15
C LYS A 77 -2.65 -6.42 -8.95
N GLY A 78 -2.32 -6.86 -7.74
CA GLY A 78 -2.60 -6.07 -6.55
C GLY A 78 -1.84 -6.53 -5.33
N LEU A 79 -1.75 -5.63 -4.36
CA LEU A 79 -1.18 -5.85 -3.04
C LEU A 79 -2.21 -5.47 -1.99
N VAL A 80 -2.49 -6.40 -1.08
CA VAL A 80 -3.24 -6.17 0.17
C VAL A 80 -2.50 -6.82 1.34
N HIS A 81 -2.89 -6.51 2.57
CA HIS A 81 -2.21 -7.03 3.75
C HIS A 81 -3.07 -8.09 4.43
N TYR A 82 -2.47 -9.04 5.14
CA TYR A 82 -3.26 -10.03 5.90
C TYR A 82 -4.18 -9.39 6.95
N ARG A 83 -3.77 -8.25 7.50
CA ARG A 83 -4.53 -7.45 8.48
C ARG A 83 -5.47 -6.44 7.88
N ARG A 84 -5.33 -6.11 6.60
CA ARG A 84 -6.07 -5.01 5.96
C ARG A 84 -6.46 -5.45 4.55
N ILE A 85 -7.75 -5.64 4.35
CA ILE A 85 -8.31 -6.04 3.06
C ILE A 85 -9.31 -5.02 2.55
N PHE A 86 -9.37 -4.86 1.23
CA PHE A 86 -10.41 -4.08 0.58
C PHE A 86 -11.77 -4.74 0.71
N SER A 87 -12.79 -3.98 1.06
CA SER A 87 -14.16 -4.47 1.20
C SER A 87 -15.18 -3.44 0.73
N ASN A 88 -16.34 -3.96 0.32
CA ASN A 88 -17.50 -3.16 -0.09
C ASN A 88 -18.54 -3.01 1.01
N ASN A 89 -18.34 -3.62 2.18
CA ASN A 89 -19.35 -3.60 3.22
C ASN A 89 -19.21 -2.35 4.09
N LEU A 90 -20.27 -1.54 4.10
CA LEU A 90 -20.44 -0.39 4.98
C LEU A 90 -20.69 -0.79 6.43
N LEU A 91 -21.17 -2.02 6.66
CA LEU A 91 -21.49 -2.59 7.96
C LEU A 91 -20.47 -3.70 8.29
N PRO A 92 -19.45 -3.40 9.12
CA PRO A 92 -18.31 -4.30 9.37
C PRO A 92 -18.69 -5.67 9.97
N PHE A 93 -19.89 -5.81 10.51
CA PHE A 93 -20.32 -6.97 11.30
C PHE A 93 -21.08 -8.03 10.48
N ILE A 94 -21.55 -7.72 9.27
CA ILE A 94 -22.43 -8.63 8.51
C ILE A 94 -21.64 -9.53 7.54
N ARG A 95 -20.48 -9.07 7.04
CA ARG A 95 -19.63 -9.86 6.13
C ARG A 95 -18.21 -9.28 6.07
N LEU A 96 -17.27 -9.89 6.79
CA LEU A 96 -15.85 -9.51 6.75
C LEU A 96 -15.13 -10.13 5.53
N LYS A 97 -15.62 -9.86 4.31
CA LYS A 97 -15.04 -10.39 3.08
C LYS A 97 -14.30 -9.33 2.29
N ALA A 98 -13.23 -9.75 1.64
CA ALA A 98 -12.54 -8.97 0.63
C ALA A 98 -13.47 -8.74 -0.57
N ILE A 99 -13.21 -7.70 -1.35
CA ILE A 99 -13.83 -7.56 -2.66
C ILE A 99 -13.46 -8.77 -3.52
N ASN A 100 -14.44 -9.40 -4.15
CA ASN A 100 -14.20 -10.63 -4.90
C ASN A 100 -13.81 -10.35 -6.35
N ARG A 101 -13.38 -11.40 -7.08
CA ARG A 101 -13.03 -11.37 -8.51
C ARG A 101 -14.05 -10.62 -9.36
N LYS A 102 -15.34 -10.89 -9.18
CA LYS A 102 -16.42 -10.24 -9.95
C LYS A 102 -16.50 -8.74 -9.67
N GLN A 103 -16.30 -8.32 -8.42
CA GLN A 103 -16.31 -6.91 -8.02
C GLN A 103 -15.08 -6.17 -8.56
N ILE A 104 -13.89 -6.76 -8.49
CA ILE A 104 -12.66 -6.20 -9.07
C ILE A 104 -12.84 -5.95 -10.56
N LEU A 105 -13.30 -6.98 -11.30
CA LEU A 105 -13.57 -6.85 -12.73
C LEU A 105 -14.65 -5.81 -13.03
N LYS A 106 -15.68 -5.68 -12.18
CA LYS A 106 -16.72 -4.66 -12.35
C LYS A 106 -16.17 -3.25 -12.17
N TYR A 107 -15.30 -3.04 -11.18
CA TYR A 107 -14.70 -1.73 -10.92
C TYR A 107 -13.74 -1.32 -12.02
N LEU A 108 -12.86 -2.23 -12.46
CA LEU A 108 -11.88 -1.94 -13.50
C LEU A 108 -12.47 -1.81 -14.92
N LYS A 109 -13.81 -1.84 -15.08
CA LYS A 109 -14.48 -1.40 -16.32
C LYS A 109 -14.59 0.12 -16.41
N ASN A 110 -14.73 0.79 -15.27
CA ASN A 110 -15.08 2.22 -15.21
C ASN A 110 -13.99 3.06 -14.52
N TYR A 111 -13.00 2.40 -13.92
CA TYR A 111 -11.93 2.98 -13.14
C TYR A 111 -10.60 2.32 -13.53
N ASP A 112 -9.51 3.06 -13.38
CA ASP A 112 -8.18 2.62 -13.79
C ASP A 112 -7.45 1.88 -12.65
N ILE A 113 -7.74 2.25 -11.40
CA ILE A 113 -7.09 1.71 -10.21
C ILE A 113 -8.06 1.65 -9.03
N ILE A 114 -7.94 0.62 -8.19
CA ILE A 114 -8.68 0.48 -6.93
C ILE A 114 -7.73 0.73 -5.77
N LEU A 115 -8.10 1.68 -4.90
CA LEU A 115 -7.30 2.14 -3.76
C LEU A 115 -8.12 2.15 -2.46
N PRO A 116 -7.48 2.17 -1.28
CA PRO A 116 -8.20 2.51 -0.06
C PRO A 116 -8.78 3.93 -0.18
N LYS A 117 -9.81 4.25 0.61
CA LYS A 117 -10.18 5.65 0.82
C LYS A 117 -8.98 6.44 1.33
N HIS A 118 -8.69 7.58 0.70
CA HIS A 118 -7.71 8.50 1.23
C HIS A 118 -8.12 9.02 2.61
N ILE A 119 -7.13 9.46 3.37
CA ILE A 119 -7.34 10.12 4.65
C ILE A 119 -6.87 11.58 4.56
N SER A 120 -7.44 12.41 5.44
CA SER A 120 -6.94 13.75 5.69
C SER A 120 -6.08 13.75 6.96
N LEU A 121 -4.90 14.36 6.86
CA LEU A 121 -3.91 14.59 7.91
C LEU A 121 -4.05 15.99 8.55
N ALA A 122 -4.98 16.81 8.06
CA ALA A 122 -5.20 18.14 8.59
C ALA A 122 -5.40 18.12 10.13
N PRO A 123 -4.77 19.05 10.87
CA PRO A 123 -4.14 20.28 10.38
C PRO A 123 -2.69 20.15 9.88
N GLU A 124 -2.06 18.96 9.95
CA GLU A 124 -0.69 18.76 9.48
C GLU A 124 -0.66 18.51 7.97
N THR A 125 0.28 19.13 7.28
CA THR A 125 0.64 18.75 5.91
C THR A 125 1.28 17.35 5.88
N VAL A 126 1.38 16.74 4.70
CA VAL A 126 1.99 15.41 4.53
C VAL A 126 3.44 15.39 5.03
N GLU A 127 4.21 16.45 4.77
CA GLU A 127 5.59 16.57 5.23
C GLU A 127 5.68 16.76 6.75
N GLU A 128 4.87 17.67 7.32
CA GLU A 128 4.82 17.87 8.78
C GLU A 128 4.43 16.59 9.51
N ASN A 129 3.41 15.89 9.00
CA ASN A 129 3.00 14.61 9.57
C ASN A 129 4.13 13.57 9.51
N TYR A 130 4.90 13.52 8.42
CA TYR A 130 6.08 12.65 8.36
C TYR A 130 7.13 13.06 9.39
N ALA A 131 7.49 14.34 9.45
CA ALA A 131 8.51 14.87 10.35
C ALA A 131 8.17 14.68 11.84
N ASN A 132 6.88 14.70 12.18
CA ASN A 132 6.41 14.48 13.56
C ASN A 132 6.43 13.01 13.99
N ASN A 133 6.47 12.06 13.04
CA ASN A 133 6.39 10.62 13.33
C ASN A 133 7.66 9.85 12.92
N HIS A 134 8.52 10.47 12.11
CA HIS A 134 9.72 9.88 11.49
C HIS A 134 10.84 10.92 11.39
N HIS A 135 12.04 10.47 11.01
CA HIS A 135 13.18 11.37 10.87
C HIS A 135 13.02 12.28 9.63
N LYS A 136 12.78 13.58 9.87
CA LYS A 136 12.61 14.59 8.82
C LYS A 136 13.70 14.57 7.74
N LYS A 137 14.96 14.30 8.12
CA LYS A 137 16.10 14.22 7.20
C LYS A 137 15.86 13.24 6.03
N ASP A 138 15.09 12.17 6.24
CA ASP A 138 14.82 11.17 5.19
C ASP A 138 13.87 11.72 4.12
N TYR A 139 12.93 12.57 4.53
CA TYR A 139 12.02 13.27 3.61
C TYR A 139 12.77 14.35 2.82
N GLU A 140 13.71 15.05 3.46
CA GLU A 140 14.60 16.02 2.81
C GLU A 140 15.51 15.32 1.79
N LEU A 141 16.10 14.17 2.13
CA LEU A 141 16.85 13.35 1.16
C LEU A 141 15.98 12.88 -0.02
N LEU A 142 14.73 12.49 0.24
CA LEU A 142 13.79 12.13 -0.83
C LEU A 142 13.53 13.32 -1.76
N ARG A 143 13.36 14.54 -1.23
CA ARG A 143 13.24 15.76 -2.03
C ARG A 143 14.47 15.99 -2.91
N GLU A 144 15.68 15.78 -2.40
CA GLU A 144 16.90 15.89 -3.22
C GLU A 144 16.97 14.81 -4.31
N VAL A 145 16.50 13.59 -4.06
CA VAL A 145 16.35 12.56 -5.11
C VAL A 145 15.43 13.05 -6.23
N PHE A 146 14.31 13.69 -5.89
CA PHE A 146 13.41 14.26 -6.89
C PHE A 146 14.07 15.37 -7.70
N LYS A 147 14.78 16.31 -7.06
CA LYS A 147 15.49 17.38 -7.76
C LYS A 147 16.52 16.83 -8.75
N ASP A 148 17.30 15.83 -8.34
CA ASP A 148 18.44 15.34 -9.11
C ASP A 148 18.07 14.36 -10.23
N LYS A 149 17.09 13.49 -9.99
CA LYS A 149 16.84 12.30 -10.83
C LYS A 149 15.41 12.18 -11.34
N PHE A 150 14.46 12.88 -10.74
CA PHE A 150 13.02 12.79 -11.07
C PHE A 150 12.39 14.18 -11.11
N SER A 151 13.09 15.14 -11.73
CA SER A 151 12.71 16.56 -11.71
C SER A 151 11.34 16.81 -12.34
N ASP A 152 10.91 15.94 -13.25
CA ASP A 152 9.59 15.97 -13.86
C ASP A 152 8.46 15.62 -12.87
N TYR A 153 8.76 14.96 -11.74
CA TYR A 153 7.83 14.71 -10.64
C TYR A 153 7.91 15.75 -9.52
N LEU A 154 8.90 16.64 -9.51
CA LEU A 154 9.14 17.56 -8.40
C LEU A 154 7.91 18.44 -8.07
N VAL A 155 7.22 18.95 -9.10
CA VAL A 155 5.98 19.73 -8.91
C VAL A 155 4.88 18.90 -8.23
N ALA A 156 4.72 17.64 -8.63
CA ALA A 156 3.75 16.74 -8.01
C ALA A 156 4.15 16.39 -6.58
N PHE A 157 5.45 16.17 -6.33
CA PHE A 157 6.01 15.89 -5.01
C PHE A 157 5.77 17.05 -4.03
N GLU A 158 6.09 18.29 -4.42
CA GLU A 158 5.88 19.45 -3.55
C GLU A 158 4.39 19.72 -3.31
N LYS A 159 3.54 19.56 -4.34
CA LYS A 159 2.08 19.68 -4.18
C LYS A 159 1.53 18.68 -3.15
N VAL A 160 2.03 17.45 -3.14
CA VAL A 160 1.64 16.44 -2.15
C VAL A 160 2.21 16.76 -0.78
N SER A 161 3.47 17.17 -0.71
CA SER A 161 4.17 17.51 0.55
C SER A 161 3.47 18.62 1.32
N CYS A 162 3.01 19.67 0.62
CA CYS A 162 2.22 20.77 1.21
C CYS A 162 0.73 20.46 1.35
N GLY A 163 0.27 19.31 0.85
CA GLY A 163 -1.13 18.89 0.91
C GLY A 163 -1.49 18.24 2.24
N TYR A 164 -2.78 17.97 2.43
CA TYR A 164 -3.31 17.36 3.66
C TYR A 164 -3.83 15.94 3.47
N ASN A 165 -3.74 15.37 2.27
CA ASN A 165 -4.32 14.06 1.97
C ASN A 165 -3.24 13.04 1.64
N THR A 166 -3.46 11.79 2.01
CA THR A 166 -2.61 10.67 1.60
C THR A 166 -3.40 9.38 1.50
N TYR A 167 -2.84 8.41 0.79
CA TYR A 167 -3.21 7.00 0.92
C TYR A 167 -2.27 6.35 1.93
N LEU A 168 -2.76 5.33 2.65
CA LEU A 168 -1.95 4.58 3.61
C LEU A 168 -1.85 3.11 3.22
N ALA A 169 -0.88 2.43 3.83
CA ALA A 169 -0.66 0.99 3.77
C ALA A 169 -0.25 0.42 2.40
N ASN A 170 0.17 1.21 1.41
CA ASN A 170 0.70 0.69 0.13
C ASN A 170 -0.22 -0.32 -0.60
N MET A 171 -1.53 -0.29 -0.36
CA MET A 171 -2.48 -1.23 -0.94
C MET A 171 -3.04 -0.69 -2.26
N LEU A 172 -3.04 -1.51 -3.31
CA LEU A 172 -3.65 -1.18 -4.60
C LEU A 172 -4.05 -2.43 -5.39
N ILE A 173 -5.00 -2.28 -6.31
CA ILE A 173 -5.29 -3.26 -7.37
C ILE A 173 -5.44 -2.49 -8.69
N ALA A 174 -4.72 -2.90 -9.72
CA ALA A 174 -4.72 -2.24 -11.03
C ALA A 174 -4.49 -3.25 -12.18
N PRO A 175 -4.85 -2.90 -13.42
CA PRO A 175 -4.32 -3.57 -14.60
C PRO A 175 -2.79 -3.63 -14.59
N LYS A 176 -2.22 -4.67 -15.20
CA LYS A 176 -0.79 -4.93 -15.24
C LYS A 176 0.02 -3.69 -15.62
N GLU A 177 -0.41 -2.98 -16.66
CA GLU A 177 0.30 -1.85 -17.24
C GLU A 177 0.46 -0.72 -16.21
N ILE A 178 -0.59 -0.42 -15.45
CA ILE A 178 -0.58 0.60 -14.40
C ILE A 178 0.22 0.12 -13.19
N PHE A 179 0.02 -1.14 -12.77
CA PHE A 179 0.73 -1.71 -11.62
C PHE A 179 2.24 -1.75 -11.84
N ASP A 180 2.67 -2.21 -13.03
CA ASP A 180 4.08 -2.38 -13.37
C ASP A 180 4.74 -1.03 -13.63
N ALA A 181 4.05 -0.05 -14.24
CA ALA A 181 4.57 1.31 -14.41
C ALA A 181 4.77 2.01 -13.06
N TYR A 182 3.77 1.95 -12.17
CA TYR A 182 3.88 2.51 -10.82
C TYR A 182 5.00 1.81 -10.03
N SER A 183 5.04 0.48 -10.05
CA SER A 183 6.07 -0.29 -9.32
C SER A 183 7.46 0.04 -9.83
N LYS A 184 7.68 0.10 -11.15
CA LYS A 184 8.96 0.48 -11.72
C LYS A 184 9.40 1.85 -11.19
N TRP A 185 8.56 2.88 -11.34
CA TRP A 185 8.87 4.23 -10.86
C TRP A 185 9.13 4.27 -9.35
N LEU A 186 8.28 3.62 -8.56
CA LEU A 186 8.40 3.59 -7.10
C LEU A 186 9.76 3.02 -6.68
N PHE A 187 10.16 1.87 -7.25
CA PHE A 187 11.42 1.24 -6.90
C PHE A 187 12.62 1.99 -7.45
N ASP A 188 12.53 2.61 -8.63
CA ASP A 188 13.59 3.50 -9.14
C ASP A 188 13.84 4.65 -8.14
N VAL A 189 12.79 5.31 -7.64
CA VAL A 189 12.91 6.37 -6.63
C VAL A 189 13.48 5.83 -5.31
N LEU A 190 12.92 4.74 -4.77
CA LEU A 190 13.33 4.21 -3.47
C LEU A 190 14.76 3.65 -3.48
N PHE A 191 15.22 3.05 -4.58
CA PHE A 191 16.61 2.59 -4.69
C PHE A 191 17.59 3.74 -4.83
N GLU A 192 17.21 4.86 -5.45
CA GLU A 192 18.06 6.05 -5.41
C GLU A 192 18.10 6.70 -4.02
N LEU A 193 16.98 6.72 -3.30
CA LEU A 193 16.97 7.15 -1.90
C LEU A 193 17.86 6.26 -1.04
N GLU A 194 17.76 4.94 -1.19
CA GLU A 194 18.52 3.97 -0.38
C GLU A 194 20.03 4.17 -0.48
N LYS A 195 20.55 4.60 -1.63
CA LYS A 195 21.98 4.92 -1.80
C LYS A 195 22.43 6.16 -1.02
N ARG A 196 21.50 7.02 -0.63
CA ARG A 196 21.76 8.31 0.02
C ARG A 196 21.40 8.31 1.50
N THR A 197 20.77 7.26 2.00
CA THR A 197 20.31 7.19 3.39
C THR A 197 21.23 6.33 4.25
N ASP A 198 21.53 6.82 5.45
CA ASP A 198 22.15 6.05 6.52
C ASP A 198 21.12 5.80 7.64
N ILE A 199 20.77 4.52 7.80
CA ILE A 199 19.85 4.01 8.82
C ILE A 199 20.56 3.18 9.90
N SER A 200 21.89 3.16 9.94
CA SER A 200 22.66 2.32 10.88
C SER A 200 22.34 2.61 12.34
N SER A 201 21.96 3.86 12.65
CA SER A 201 21.57 4.30 13.98
C SER A 201 20.07 4.18 14.28
N TYR A 202 19.26 3.67 13.35
CA TYR A 202 17.81 3.62 13.51
C TYR A 202 17.38 2.39 14.31
N ASP A 203 16.35 2.55 15.13
CA ASP A 203 15.67 1.39 15.72
C ASP A 203 14.90 0.61 14.65
N THR A 204 14.41 -0.58 15.03
CA THR A 204 13.69 -1.49 14.11
C THR A 204 12.41 -0.89 13.53
N TYR A 205 11.81 0.10 14.19
CA TYR A 205 10.60 0.76 13.70
C TYR A 205 10.94 1.85 12.69
N GLN A 206 11.89 2.73 13.03
CA GLN A 206 12.33 3.82 12.15
C GLN A 206 13.08 3.29 10.93
N ALA A 207 13.76 2.14 11.01
CA ALA A 207 14.45 1.50 9.88
C ALA A 207 13.50 1.15 8.69
N ARG A 208 12.18 1.15 8.90
CA ARG A 208 11.15 0.89 7.88
C ARG A 208 10.88 2.08 6.94
N ILE A 209 11.84 2.98 6.80
CA ILE A 209 11.68 4.26 6.09
C ILE A 209 11.07 4.14 4.70
N TYR A 210 11.46 3.13 3.93
CA TYR A 210 11.01 2.98 2.54
C TYR A 210 9.53 2.59 2.49
N GLY A 211 9.08 1.76 3.44
CA GLY A 211 7.67 1.45 3.61
C GLY A 211 6.84 2.67 4.03
N PHE A 212 7.39 3.57 4.85
CA PHE A 212 6.70 4.79 5.26
C PHE A 212 6.62 5.84 4.15
N LEU A 213 7.72 6.06 3.42
CA LEU A 213 7.78 7.05 2.35
C LEU A 213 6.94 6.62 1.14
N SER A 214 6.91 5.32 0.83
CA SER A 214 6.11 4.81 -0.29
C SER A 214 4.61 5.10 -0.17
N GLU A 215 4.08 5.19 1.07
CA GLU A 215 2.66 5.52 1.28
C GLU A 215 2.32 6.91 0.73
N ARG A 216 3.26 7.86 0.84
CA ARG A 216 3.13 9.22 0.29
C ARG A 216 3.39 9.24 -1.21
N LEU A 217 4.37 8.46 -1.69
CA LEU A 217 4.75 8.39 -3.10
C LEU A 217 3.61 7.92 -4.02
N LEU A 218 2.67 7.11 -3.52
CA LEU A 218 1.49 6.74 -4.31
C LEU A 218 0.66 7.95 -4.75
N LEU A 219 0.46 8.93 -3.85
CA LEU A 219 -0.29 10.14 -4.21
C LEU A 219 0.52 11.06 -5.15
N VAL A 220 1.85 11.07 -5.02
CA VAL A 220 2.74 11.78 -5.95
C VAL A 220 2.58 11.22 -7.36
N TRP A 221 2.60 9.89 -7.50
CA TRP A 221 2.36 9.22 -8.78
C TRP A 221 0.99 9.59 -9.37
N LEU A 222 -0.08 9.50 -8.58
CA LEU A 222 -1.45 9.85 -9.04
C LEU A 222 -1.62 11.34 -9.38
N THR A 223 -0.83 12.22 -8.75
CA THR A 223 -0.83 13.65 -9.05
C THR A 223 -0.18 13.93 -10.41
N LYS A 224 0.84 13.13 -10.79
CA LYS A 224 1.49 13.20 -12.11
C LYS A 224 0.69 12.47 -13.19
N HIS A 225 0.03 11.36 -12.82
CA HIS A 225 -0.73 10.47 -13.70
C HIS A 225 -2.20 10.46 -13.27
N PRO A 226 -3.05 11.32 -13.85
CA PRO A 226 -4.44 11.46 -13.42
C PRO A 226 -5.26 10.23 -13.83
N LEU A 227 -5.31 9.25 -12.93
CA LEU A 227 -6.09 8.02 -13.08
C LEU A 227 -7.48 8.15 -12.45
N LYS A 228 -8.49 7.48 -13.01
CA LYS A 228 -9.82 7.35 -12.39
C LYS A 228 -9.74 6.34 -11.24
N VAL A 229 -9.70 6.85 -10.01
CA VAL A 229 -9.58 6.03 -8.80
C VAL A 229 -10.93 5.51 -8.33
N LYS A 230 -11.02 4.19 -8.10
CA LYS A 230 -12.09 3.58 -7.31
C LYS A 230 -11.64 3.42 -5.85
N GLU A 231 -12.16 4.28 -4.98
CA GLU A 231 -11.93 4.10 -3.56
C GLU A 231 -12.85 3.04 -2.95
N VAL A 232 -12.27 2.19 -2.10
CA VAL A 232 -12.97 1.14 -1.35
C VAL A 232 -12.61 1.18 0.13
N THR A 233 -13.49 0.65 0.97
CA THR A 233 -13.27 0.61 2.42
C THR A 233 -12.21 -0.43 2.75
N VAL A 234 -11.38 -0.16 3.75
CA VAL A 234 -10.45 -1.15 4.32
C VAL A 234 -11.03 -1.75 5.59
N LEU A 235 -11.05 -3.08 5.68
CA LEU A 235 -11.38 -3.81 6.90
C LEU A 235 -10.11 -4.29 7.59
N ASN A 236 -10.02 -4.03 8.89
CA ASN A 236 -8.98 -4.62 9.73
C ASN A 236 -9.41 -6.03 10.18
N THR A 237 -8.65 -7.04 9.82
CA THR A 237 -9.04 -8.44 10.06
C THR A 237 -8.76 -8.93 11.48
N GLU A 238 -7.92 -8.21 12.24
CA GLU A 238 -7.57 -8.52 13.64
C GLU A 238 -8.32 -7.63 14.66
N GLN A 239 -8.83 -6.47 14.24
CA GLN A 239 -9.51 -5.54 15.15
C GLN A 239 -10.97 -5.93 15.38
N LYS A 240 -11.41 -5.90 16.65
CA LYS A 240 -12.84 -5.97 17.00
C LYS A 240 -13.57 -4.78 16.35
N GLN A 241 -14.44 -5.06 15.39
CA GLN A 241 -15.07 -4.02 14.57
C GLN A 241 -16.15 -3.22 15.29
N PHE A 242 -16.80 -3.80 16.30
CA PHE A 242 -17.92 -3.18 17.01
C PHE A 242 -17.49 -1.94 17.84
N PRO A 243 -16.43 -1.98 18.67
CA PRO A 243 -15.92 -0.78 19.35
C PRO A 243 -15.55 0.35 18.40
N VAL A 244 -14.85 0.04 17.29
CA VAL A 244 -14.42 1.02 16.29
C VAL A 244 -15.60 1.72 15.62
N PHE A 245 -16.66 0.97 15.33
CA PHE A 245 -17.89 1.51 14.77
C PHE A 245 -18.59 2.46 15.75
N MET A 246 -18.68 2.09 17.03
CA MET A 246 -19.27 2.92 18.06
C MET A 246 -18.50 4.23 18.26
N ASP A 247 -17.16 4.19 18.22
CA ASP A 247 -16.33 5.40 18.31
C ASP A 247 -16.51 6.32 17.10
N LYS A 248 -16.67 5.77 15.89
CA LYS A 248 -16.99 6.56 14.68
C LYS A 248 -18.34 7.26 14.82
N ILE A 249 -19.37 6.58 15.35
CA ILE A 249 -20.67 7.20 15.61
C ILE A 249 -20.54 8.33 16.64
N LYS A 250 -19.87 8.06 17.77
CA LYS A 250 -19.64 9.07 18.81
C LYS A 250 -18.91 10.30 18.28
N ARG A 251 -17.87 10.13 17.45
CA ARG A 251 -17.15 11.23 16.80
C ARG A 251 -18.04 12.03 15.84
N LYS A 252 -18.85 11.36 15.02
CA LYS A 252 -19.79 12.03 14.11
C LYS A 252 -20.82 12.86 14.88
N LEU A 253 -21.37 12.31 15.96
CA LEU A 253 -22.32 13.03 16.82
C LEU A 253 -21.64 14.24 17.49
N LYS A 254 -20.45 14.08 18.07
CA LYS A 254 -19.68 15.21 18.65
C LYS A 254 -19.33 16.31 17.65
N GLY A 255 -19.07 15.95 16.38
CA GLY A 255 -18.83 16.93 15.32
C GLY A 255 -20.08 17.73 14.90
N TRP A 256 -21.27 17.22 15.20
CA TRP A 256 -22.55 17.87 14.91
C TRP A 256 -22.93 18.90 15.98
N PHE A 257 -22.54 18.66 17.25
CA PHE A 257 -22.72 19.60 18.36
C PHE A 257 -21.65 20.71 18.45
N ARG A 258 -20.67 20.70 17.54
CA ARG A 258 -19.58 21.70 17.45
C ARG A 258 -19.74 22.65 16.26
N LYS A 259 -20.91 22.68 15.62
CA LYS A 259 -21.31 23.65 14.61
C LYS A 259 -22.39 24.56 15.15
#